data_AF-A0A4Q8QMR2-F1
#
_entry.id   AF-A0A4Q8QMR2-F1
#
_cell.length_a   1.000
_cell.length_b   1.000
_cell.length_c   1.000
_cell.angle_alpha   90.00
_cell.angle_beta   90.00
_cell.angle_gamma   90.00
#
_symmetry.space_group_name_H-M   'P 1'
#
loop_
_entity.id
_entity.type
_entity.pdbx_description
1 polymer ?
#
loop_
_entity_poly.entity_id
_entity_poly.type
_entity_poly.pdbx_seq_one_letter_code
_entity_poly.pdbx_strand_id
1 'polypeptide(L)'
;NSPLIEMLLGQALVATSNNAYTDEAINILRAAVARESEAPIGYTQLAMAYGRKGDYAQADLASAQAAYLRGDSKTARELASRAKTRFAIGTPGWVKADDIVSAKPLPGQKNN
;
A
#
# COMPACT_ATOMS: atom_id res chain seq x y z
N ASN A 1 -12.95 13.45 -12.24
CA ASN A 1 -12.13 13.28 -11.03
C ASN A 1 -10.69 13.03 -11.39
N SER A 2 -9.76 13.67 -10.69
CA SER A 2 -8.31 13.55 -10.91
C SER A 2 -7.68 12.72 -9.77
N PRO A 3 -7.17 11.50 -10.02
CA PRO A 3 -6.63 10.62 -8.99
C PRO A 3 -5.53 11.24 -8.12
N LEU A 4 -4.69 12.10 -8.70
CA LEU A 4 -3.63 12.81 -7.97
C LEU A 4 -4.20 13.75 -6.88
N ILE A 5 -5.33 14.42 -7.17
CA ILE A 5 -6.00 15.30 -6.19
C ILE A 5 -6.57 14.44 -5.05
N GLU A 6 -7.15 13.28 -5.38
CA GLU A 6 -7.67 12.33 -4.38
C GLU A 6 -6.53 11.80 -3.47
N MET A 7 -5.33 11.58 -4.01
CA MET A 7 -4.15 11.19 -3.22
C MET A 7 -3.67 12.30 -2.28
N LEU A 8 -3.61 13.55 -2.75
CA LEU A 8 -3.22 14.70 -1.92
C LEU A 8 -4.24 14.98 -0.82
N LEU A 9 -5.54 14.81 -1.12
CA LEU A 9 -6.60 14.90 -0.12
C LEU A 9 -6.44 13.81 0.95
N GLY A 10 -6.19 12.56 0.56
CA GLY A 10 -5.91 11.47 1.49
C GLY A 10 -4.70 11.76 2.39
N GLN A 11 -3.63 12.33 1.83
CA GLN A 11 -2.47 12.77 2.62
C GLN A 11 -2.84 13.82 3.68
N ALA A 12 -3.63 14.82 3.30
CA ALA A 12 -4.08 15.87 4.24
C ALA A 12 -4.92 15.27 5.37
N LEU A 13 -5.87 14.39 5.04
CA LEU A 13 -6.72 13.71 6.03
C LEU A 13 -5.90 12.86 7.01
N VAL A 14 -4.95 12.06 6.49
CA VAL A 14 -4.02 11.27 7.31
C VAL A 14 -3.19 12.18 8.23
N ALA A 15 -2.79 13.38 7.78
CA ALA A 15 -2.02 14.31 8.60
C ALA A 15 -2.80 14.88 9.79
N THR A 16 -4.14 15.01 9.67
CA THR A 16 -4.98 15.60 10.74
C THR A 16 -4.98 14.82 12.06
N SER A 17 -4.51 13.57 12.07
CA SER A 17 -4.49 12.68 13.25
C SER A 17 -5.85 12.48 13.94
N ASN A 18 -6.95 12.82 13.27
CA ASN A 18 -8.28 12.52 13.73
C ASN A 18 -8.70 11.14 13.21
N ASN A 19 -8.87 10.19 14.12
CA ASN A 19 -9.28 8.83 13.77
C ASN A 19 -10.64 8.79 13.05
N ALA A 20 -11.53 9.76 13.29
CA ALA A 20 -12.82 9.85 12.61
C ALA A 20 -12.68 10.01 11.08
N TYR A 21 -11.57 10.58 10.59
CA TYR A 21 -11.31 10.75 9.16
C TYR A 21 -10.45 9.63 8.56
N THR A 22 -9.98 8.69 9.37
CA THR A 22 -9.09 7.62 8.88
C THR A 22 -9.85 6.67 7.94
N ASP A 23 -11.10 6.34 8.26
CA ASP A 23 -11.93 5.48 7.39
C ASP A 23 -12.28 6.16 6.06
N GLU A 24 -12.58 7.45 6.09
CA GLU A 24 -12.84 8.24 4.88
C GLU A 24 -11.58 8.33 4.01
N ALA A 25 -10.43 8.62 4.62
CA ALA A 25 -9.14 8.64 3.92
C ALA A 25 -8.84 7.29 3.26
N ILE A 26 -9.06 6.17 3.96
CA ILE A 26 -8.89 4.82 3.38
C ILE A 26 -9.80 4.63 2.17
N ASN A 27 -11.08 5.01 2.26
CA ASN A 27 -12.02 4.86 1.15
C ASN A 27 -11.61 5.67 -0.08
N ILE A 28 -11.23 6.93 0.11
CA ILE A 28 -10.77 7.82 -0.97
C ILE A 28 -9.49 7.26 -1.58
N LEU A 29 -8.50 6.90 -0.76
CA LEU A 29 -7.21 6.41 -1.23
C LEU A 29 -7.35 5.06 -1.96
N ARG A 30 -8.21 4.15 -1.49
CA ARG A 30 -8.50 2.90 -2.20
C ARG A 30 -9.10 3.13 -3.58
N ALA A 31 -10.04 4.07 -3.70
CA ALA A 31 -10.59 4.45 -5.00
C ALA A 31 -9.53 5.09 -5.91
N ALA A 32 -8.69 5.95 -5.35
CA ALA A 32 -7.63 6.63 -6.09
C ALA A 32 -6.60 5.64 -6.65
N VAL A 33 -6.06 4.73 -5.82
CA VAL A 33 -5.06 3.73 -6.26
C VAL A 33 -5.64 2.67 -7.20
N ALA A 34 -6.96 2.46 -7.18
CA ALA A 34 -7.61 1.56 -8.13
C ALA A 34 -7.68 2.17 -9.54
N ARG A 35 -7.72 3.50 -9.65
CA ARG A 35 -7.72 4.23 -10.92
C ARG A 35 -6.31 4.56 -11.41
N GLU A 36 -5.41 4.83 -10.46
CA GLU A 36 -4.02 5.19 -10.71
C GLU A 36 -3.11 4.24 -9.91
N SER A 37 -2.96 3.02 -10.46
CA SER A 37 -2.27 1.91 -9.80
C SER A 37 -0.74 2.02 -9.87
N GLU A 38 -0.20 2.91 -10.70
CA GLU A 38 1.24 3.07 -10.87
C GLU A 38 1.82 4.18 -9.99
N ALA A 39 0.99 4.99 -9.33
CA ALA A 39 1.45 6.04 -8.43
C ALA A 39 1.81 5.51 -7.02
N PRO A 40 3.09 5.48 -6.62
CA PRO A 40 3.49 4.94 -5.32
C PRO A 40 2.99 5.75 -4.13
N ILE A 41 2.70 7.04 -4.34
CA ILE A 41 2.25 7.95 -3.30
C ILE A 41 0.89 7.54 -2.72
N GLY A 42 -0.04 7.09 -3.57
CA GLY A 42 -1.37 6.66 -3.10
C GLY A 42 -1.27 5.46 -2.14
N TYR A 43 -0.43 4.48 -2.47
CA TYR A 43 -0.16 3.34 -1.59
C TYR A 43 0.57 3.74 -0.30
N THR A 44 1.48 4.70 -0.38
CA THR A 44 2.19 5.22 0.81
C THR A 44 1.21 5.87 1.79
N GLN A 45 0.29 6.71 1.30
CA GLN A 45 -0.74 7.31 2.15
C GLN A 45 -1.73 6.28 2.68
N LEU A 46 -2.10 5.29 1.85
CA LEU A 46 -2.99 4.21 2.25
C LEU A 46 -2.37 3.37 3.38
N ALA A 47 -1.06 3.09 3.31
CA ALA A 47 -0.33 2.41 4.38
C ALA A 47 -0.37 3.20 5.70
N MET A 48 -0.16 4.52 5.65
CA MET A 48 -0.24 5.38 6.84
C MET A 48 -1.65 5.39 7.43
N ALA A 49 -2.69 5.45 6.60
CA ALA A 49 -4.07 5.43 7.04
C ALA A 49 -4.41 4.10 7.74
N TYR A 50 -4.04 2.96 7.14
CA TYR A 50 -4.22 1.65 7.77
C TYR A 50 -3.42 1.50 9.07
N GLY A 51 -2.19 2.00 9.11
CA GLY A 51 -1.37 2.00 10.33
C GLY A 51 -2.02 2.77 11.48
N ARG A 52 -2.64 3.92 11.19
CA ARG A 52 -3.42 4.70 12.17
C ARG A 52 -4.67 3.96 12.65
N LYS A 53 -5.34 3.24 11.75
CA LYS A 53 -6.49 2.38 12.09
C LYS A 53 -6.12 1.13 12.89
N GLY A 54 -4.83 0.75 12.91
CA GLY A 54 -4.35 -0.49 13.50
C GLY A 54 -4.49 -1.72 12.58
N ASP A 55 -4.82 -1.51 11.31
CA ASP A 55 -4.88 -2.59 10.31
C ASP A 55 -3.48 -2.84 9.73
N TYR A 56 -2.61 -3.46 10.52
CA TYR A 56 -1.21 -3.65 10.16
C TYR A 56 -1.00 -4.59 8.97
N ALA A 57 -1.93 -5.51 8.72
CA ALA A 57 -1.86 -6.40 7.56
C ALA A 57 -2.00 -5.58 6.26
N GLN A 58 -3.00 -4.70 6.20
CA GLN A 58 -3.19 -3.81 5.06
C GLN A 58 -2.12 -2.72 4.98
N ALA A 59 -1.65 -2.20 6.13
CA ALA A 59 -0.57 -1.22 6.16
C ALA A 59 0.72 -1.76 5.52
N ASP A 60 1.09 -2.99 5.85
CA ASP A 60 2.28 -3.64 5.28
C ASP A 60 2.11 -3.99 3.81
N LEU A 61 0.93 -4.46 3.40
CA LEU A 61 0.63 -4.72 1.99
C LEU A 61 0.74 -3.43 1.16
N ALA A 62 0.12 -2.34 1.61
CA ALA A 62 0.19 -1.06 0.91
C ALA A 62 1.63 -0.51 0.87
N SER A 63 2.39 -0.68 1.95
CA SER A 63 3.81 -0.30 1.97
C SER A 63 4.64 -1.14 0.99
N ALA A 64 4.36 -2.44 0.88
CA ALA A 64 5.00 -3.34 -0.07
C ALA A 64 4.71 -2.93 -1.52
N GLN A 65 3.46 -2.59 -1.84
CA GLN A 65 3.06 -2.09 -3.15
C GLN A 65 3.78 -0.78 -3.50
N ALA A 66 3.87 0.15 -2.56
CA ALA A 66 4.59 1.40 -2.75
C ALA A 66 6.10 1.16 -3.02
N ALA A 67 6.74 0.26 -2.27
CA ALA A 67 8.14 -0.12 -2.48
C ALA A 67 8.34 -0.79 -3.85
N TYR A 68 7.44 -1.70 -4.23
CA TYR A 68 7.47 -2.39 -5.52
C TYR A 68 7.42 -1.40 -6.69
N LEU A 69 6.49 -0.44 -6.65
CA LEU A 69 6.34 0.59 -7.69
C LEU A 69 7.53 1.56 -7.75
N ARG A 70 8.25 1.77 -6.63
CA ARG A 70 9.51 2.53 -6.61
C ARG A 70 10.72 1.73 -7.11
N GLY A 71 10.54 0.45 -7.40
CA GLY A 71 11.62 -0.45 -7.78
C GLY A 71 12.49 -0.92 -6.60
N ASP A 72 12.00 -0.80 -5.37
CA ASP A 72 12.68 -1.36 -4.20
C ASP A 72 12.15 -2.79 -3.94
N SER A 73 12.59 -3.74 -4.78
CA SER A 73 12.12 -5.13 -4.71
C SER A 73 12.46 -5.82 -3.38
N LYS A 74 13.56 -5.42 -2.72
CA LYS A 74 13.97 -6.02 -1.45
C LYS A 74 12.98 -5.65 -0.36
N THR A 75 12.78 -4.34 -0.15
CA THR A 75 11.83 -3.83 0.85
C THR A 75 10.40 -4.31 0.54
N ALA A 76 10.01 -4.34 -0.75
CA ALA A 76 8.71 -4.85 -1.15
C ALA A 76 8.47 -6.30 -0.69
N ARG A 77 9.44 -7.21 -0.90
CA ARG A 77 9.32 -8.61 -0.47
C ARG A 77 9.30 -8.77 1.04
N GLU A 78 10.10 -8.01 1.77
CA GLU A 78 10.13 -8.05 3.23
C GLU A 78 8.78 -7.63 3.83
N LEU A 79 8.23 -6.51 3.37
CA LEU A 79 6.93 -6.00 3.80
C LEU A 79 5.79 -6.93 3.38
N ALA A 80 5.81 -7.44 2.15
CA ALA A 80 4.79 -8.37 1.67
C ALA A 80 4.81 -9.69 2.44
N SER A 81 6.00 -10.23 2.77
CA SER A 81 6.13 -11.42 3.60
C SER A 81 5.49 -11.19 4.98
N ARG A 82 5.75 -10.02 5.58
CA ARG A 82 5.15 -9.63 6.86
C ARG A 82 3.63 -9.44 6.78
N ALA A 83 3.12 -8.87 5.69
CA ALA A 83 1.68 -8.75 5.45
C ALA A 83 1.02 -10.13 5.31
N LYS A 84 1.63 -11.03 4.54
CA LYS A 84 1.14 -12.39 4.26
C LYS A 84 0.96 -13.22 5.53
N THR A 85 1.83 -13.07 6.54
CA THR A 85 1.68 -13.79 7.82
C THR A 85 0.49 -13.33 8.65
N ARG A 86 -0.05 -12.13 8.40
CA ARG A 86 -1.20 -11.57 9.15
C ARG A 86 -2.54 -11.82 8.48
N PHE A 87 -2.56 -12.06 7.18
CA PHE A 87 -3.78 -12.42 6.48
C PHE A 87 -4.10 -13.91 6.63
N ALA A 88 -5.39 -14.23 6.73
CA ALA A 88 -5.83 -15.61 6.55
C ALA A 88 -5.46 -16.09 5.14
N ILE A 89 -4.96 -17.31 5.05
CA ILE A 89 -4.51 -17.93 3.79
C ILE A 89 -5.65 -17.91 2.77
N GLY A 90 -5.33 -17.54 1.52
CA GLY A 90 -6.29 -17.49 0.42
C GLY A 90 -7.18 -16.25 0.38
N THR A 91 -7.13 -15.36 1.38
CA THR A 91 -7.83 -14.07 1.30
C THR A 91 -7.21 -13.17 0.21
N PRO A 92 -7.96 -12.21 -0.34
CA PRO A 92 -7.42 -11.30 -1.37
C PRO A 92 -6.15 -10.54 -0.94
N GLY A 93 -6.03 -10.18 0.35
CA GLY A 93 -4.82 -9.54 0.89
C GLY A 93 -3.63 -10.50 0.93
N TRP A 94 -3.87 -11.76 1.30
CA TRP A 94 -2.85 -12.81 1.28
C TRP A 94 -2.32 -13.06 -0.14
N VAL A 95 -3.21 -13.17 -1.14
CA VAL A 95 -2.83 -13.43 -2.54
C VAL A 95 -1.98 -12.27 -3.08
N LYS A 96 -2.42 -11.02 -2.87
CA LYS A 96 -1.63 -9.84 -3.31
C LYS A 96 -0.27 -9.77 -2.64
N ALA A 97 -0.18 -10.13 -1.36
CA ALA A 97 1.10 -10.20 -0.67
C ALA A 97 1.99 -11.31 -1.25
N ASP A 98 1.43 -12.48 -1.52
CA ASP A 98 2.14 -13.61 -2.13
C ASP A 98 2.66 -13.29 -3.53
N ASP A 99 1.88 -12.56 -4.34
CA ASP A 99 2.29 -12.09 -5.66
C ASP A 99 3.55 -11.21 -5.58
N ILE A 100 3.60 -10.29 -4.60
CA ILE A 100 4.77 -9.41 -4.41
C ILE A 100 5.98 -10.19 -3.90
N VAL A 101 5.77 -11.15 -2.98
CA VAL A 101 6.85 -12.03 -2.49
C VAL A 101 7.46 -12.82 -3.65
N SER A 102 6.59 -13.34 -4.53
CA SER A 102 6.97 -14.19 -5.66
C SER A 102 7.38 -13.40 -6.91
N ALA A 103 7.21 -12.07 -6.90
CA ALA A 103 7.53 -11.23 -8.04
C ALA A 103 9.02 -11.32 -8.39
N LYS A 104 9.31 -11.55 -9.66
CA LYS A 104 10.69 -11.45 -10.17
C LYS A 104 11.12 -9.98 -10.14
N PRO A 105 12.41 -9.69 -9.89
CA PRO A 105 12.92 -8.33 -10.00
C PRO A 105 12.59 -7.76 -11.38
N LEU A 106 12.17 -6.49 -11.44
CA LEU A 106 11.92 -5.82 -12.72
C LEU A 106 13.22 -5.83 -13.55
N PRO A 107 13.14 -6.02 -14.90
CA PRO A 107 14.31 -5.99 -15.76
C PRO A 107 15.09 -4.68 -15.56
N GLY A 108 16.34 -4.77 -15.09
CA GLY A 108 17.20 -3.62 -14.80
C GLY A 108 17.52 -3.39 -13.31
N GLN A 109 16.83 -4.03 -12.37
CA GLN A 109 17.25 -4.04 -10.96
C GLN A 109 18.36 -5.07 -10.73
N LYS A 110 19.61 -4.60 -10.67
CA LYS A 110 20.72 -5.41 -10.13
C LYS A 110 20.55 -5.48 -8.62
N ASN A 111 20.46 -6.69 -8.08
CA ASN A 111 20.61 -6.93 -6.66
C ASN A 111 22.09 -6.65 -6.32
N ASN A 112 22.38 -5.48 -5.75
CA ASN A 112 23.68 -5.17 -5.16
C ASN A 112 23.73 -5.67 -3.71
#